data_AF-A0A1F4E8Q1-F1
#
_entry.id   AF-A0A1F4E8Q1-F1
#
_cell.length_a   1.000
_cell.length_b   1.000
_cell.length_c   1.000
_cell.angle_alpha   90.00
_cell.angle_beta   90.00
_cell.angle_gamma   90.00
#
_symmetry.space_group_name_H-M   'P 1'
#
loop_
_entity.id
_entity.type
_entity.pdbx_description
1 polymer ?
#
loop_
_entity_poly.entity_id
_entity_poly.type
_entity_poly.pdbx_seq_one_letter_code
_entity_poly.pdbx_strand_id
1 'polypeptide(L)'
;MAIVLLGVLAFFQAPVQAQARYYNQAELDALLAPIALYPDPLLSQVLMAATYPEDVRAAAAWSRANPHLTGEDAVHAAQDQPWDPSVKSLLAFPEVLARMDESPQWMTDLGQAFLAQEPHVMETVQGLRRRAQASGYLQNDQTSVRQEGTYIAIYPVRPQFIYVPYYDPLVVYGGWWWPAYRPVYWRPWRPAPVFVSATFFFGAVDWHRRHVTVVRQPKFVQADRVHVSPGRWRHATNRPAPSVRPHAAVPEAKRQPIVRSLPPAVRVESPRREHRPVQSAPRPQPGAQPERRADHRRAEKRQQPGRREAHSRRDRRG
;
A
#
# COMPACT_ATOMS: atom_id res chain seq x y z
N MET A 1 -33.09 -54.10 -36.31
CA MET A 1 -32.49 -52.88 -36.89
C MET A 1 -33.07 -51.68 -36.15
N ALA A 2 -32.37 -51.20 -35.12
CA ALA A 2 -32.76 -50.03 -34.34
C ALA A 2 -31.67 -48.97 -34.49
N ILE A 3 -32.02 -47.83 -35.10
CA ILE A 3 -31.15 -46.66 -35.24
C ILE A 3 -31.45 -45.76 -34.05
N VAL A 4 -30.48 -45.61 -33.14
CA VAL A 4 -30.54 -44.64 -32.05
C VAL A 4 -29.83 -43.37 -32.50
N LEU A 5 -30.59 -42.27 -32.60
CA LEU A 5 -30.06 -40.92 -32.79
C LEU A 5 -29.34 -40.47 -31.51
N LEU A 6 -28.07 -40.07 -31.63
CA LEU A 6 -27.38 -39.30 -30.60
C LEU A 6 -27.41 -37.81 -31.00
N GLY A 7 -28.27 -37.04 -30.34
CA GLY A 7 -28.25 -35.57 -30.43
C GLY A 7 -27.19 -35.00 -29.50
N VAL A 8 -26.14 -34.40 -30.05
CA VAL A 8 -25.14 -33.64 -29.30
C VAL A 8 -25.72 -32.25 -29.00
N LEU A 9 -26.11 -32.00 -27.75
CA LEU A 9 -26.43 -30.65 -27.28
C LEU A 9 -25.12 -29.86 -27.09
N ALA A 10 -24.82 -28.98 -28.03
CA ALA A 10 -23.76 -27.98 -27.86
C ALA A 10 -24.27 -26.86 -26.94
N PHE A 11 -23.79 -26.81 -25.70
CA PHE A 11 -23.99 -25.66 -24.82
C PHE A 11 -23.16 -24.47 -25.35
N PHE A 12 -23.81 -23.55 -26.05
CA PHE A 12 -23.25 -22.22 -26.30
C PHE A 12 -23.25 -21.45 -24.97
N GLN A 13 -22.10 -21.41 -24.29
CA GLN A 13 -21.91 -20.44 -23.22
C GLN A 13 -21.70 -19.07 -23.85
N ALA A 14 -22.73 -18.22 -23.80
CA ALA A 14 -22.56 -16.81 -24.10
C ALA A 14 -21.50 -16.23 -23.15
N PRO A 15 -20.55 -15.40 -23.62
CA PRO A 15 -19.60 -14.75 -22.73
C PRO A 15 -20.39 -13.93 -21.71
N VAL A 16 -20.26 -14.26 -20.43
CA VAL A 16 -20.75 -13.41 -19.34
C VAL A 16 -19.96 -12.11 -19.45
N GLN A 17 -20.57 -11.08 -20.03
CA GLN A 17 -20.01 -9.74 -19.98
C GLN A 17 -19.97 -9.35 -18.50
N ALA A 18 -18.78 -9.27 -17.92
CA ALA A 18 -18.60 -8.74 -16.58
C ALA A 18 -19.21 -7.33 -16.55
N GLN A 19 -20.31 -7.18 -15.83
CA GLN A 19 -21.02 -5.91 -15.76
C GLN A 19 -20.08 -4.89 -15.09
N ALA A 20 -19.86 -3.74 -15.73
CA ALA A 20 -18.96 -2.73 -15.23
C ALA A 20 -19.43 -2.26 -13.84
N ARG A 21 -18.61 -2.52 -12.81
CA ARG A 21 -18.90 -2.08 -11.45
C ARG A 21 -18.62 -0.59 -11.35
N TYR A 22 -19.61 0.15 -10.87
CA TYR A 22 -19.42 1.55 -10.46
C TYR A 22 -18.95 1.60 -9.00
N TYR A 23 -17.99 2.48 -8.71
CA TYR A 23 -17.35 2.62 -7.41
C TYR A 23 -17.79 3.93 -6.79
N ASN A 24 -18.18 3.92 -5.52
CA ASN A 24 -18.52 5.14 -4.80
C ASN A 24 -17.26 5.92 -4.37
N GLN A 25 -17.43 7.16 -3.88
CA GLN A 25 -16.31 8.01 -3.50
C GLN A 25 -15.41 7.40 -2.43
N ALA A 26 -15.98 6.72 -1.42
CA ALA A 26 -15.20 6.12 -0.35
C ALA A 26 -14.34 4.95 -0.84
N GLU A 27 -14.87 4.16 -1.78
CA GLU A 27 -14.12 3.11 -2.47
C GLU A 27 -13.00 3.70 -3.33
N LEU A 28 -13.26 4.76 -4.10
CA LEU A 28 -12.25 5.43 -4.92
C LEU A 28 -11.14 6.06 -4.08
N ASP A 29 -11.49 6.76 -2.98
CA ASP A 29 -10.53 7.37 -2.07
C ASP A 29 -9.59 6.31 -1.49
N ALA A 30 -10.14 5.19 -0.99
CA ALA A 30 -9.36 4.09 -0.44
C ALA A 30 -8.49 3.38 -1.50
N LEU A 31 -9.01 3.23 -2.72
CA LEU A 31 -8.33 2.57 -3.83
C LEU A 31 -7.13 3.38 -4.33
N LEU A 32 -7.26 4.70 -4.44
CA LEU A 32 -6.25 5.59 -5.02
C LEU A 32 -5.26 6.15 -4.00
N ALA A 33 -5.61 6.13 -2.72
CA ALA A 33 -4.77 6.58 -1.61
C ALA A 33 -3.31 6.10 -1.66
N PRO A 34 -2.97 4.83 -1.98
CA PRO A 34 -1.58 4.38 -2.00
C PRO A 34 -0.72 4.96 -3.13
N ILE A 35 -1.33 5.53 -4.17
CA ILE A 35 -0.63 5.97 -5.39
C ILE A 35 -0.86 7.45 -5.75
N ALA A 36 -1.80 8.13 -5.10
CA ALA A 36 -2.17 9.50 -5.46
C ALA A 36 -1.04 10.52 -5.30
N LEU A 37 0.00 10.24 -4.51
CA LEU A 37 1.18 11.12 -4.38
C LEU A 37 2.36 10.72 -5.28
N TYR A 38 2.16 9.76 -6.19
CA TYR A 38 3.19 9.42 -7.18
C TYR A 38 3.38 10.56 -8.19
N PRO A 39 4.59 10.72 -8.75
CA PRO A 39 4.80 11.60 -9.89
C PRO A 39 3.85 11.27 -11.04
N ASP A 40 3.30 12.29 -11.70
CA ASP A 40 2.25 12.15 -12.72
C ASP A 40 2.62 11.18 -13.85
N PRO A 41 3.86 11.18 -14.38
CA PRO A 41 4.26 10.21 -15.38
C PRO A 41 4.16 8.76 -14.88
N LEU A 42 4.60 8.48 -13.66
CA LEU A 42 4.52 7.15 -13.06
C LEU A 42 3.07 6.76 -12.74
N LEU A 43 2.30 7.69 -12.17
CA LEU A 43 0.88 7.48 -11.87
C LEU A 43 0.12 7.05 -13.12
N SER A 44 0.37 7.70 -14.27
CA SER A 44 -0.28 7.33 -15.53
C SER A 44 0.03 5.88 -15.94
N GLN A 45 1.27 5.42 -15.77
CA GLN A 45 1.66 4.03 -16.09
C GLN A 45 0.99 3.03 -15.17
N VAL A 46 0.90 3.32 -13.87
CA VAL A 46 0.23 2.45 -12.89
C VAL A 46 -1.26 2.31 -13.23
N LEU A 47 -1.95 3.40 -13.57
CA LEU A 47 -3.36 3.39 -13.94
C LEU A 47 -3.62 2.58 -15.22
N MET A 48 -2.82 2.77 -16.26
CA MET A 48 -2.92 2.00 -17.51
C MET A 48 -2.59 0.52 -17.29
N ALA A 49 -1.51 0.21 -16.57
CA ALA A 49 -1.06 -1.15 -16.30
C ALA A 49 -2.04 -1.96 -15.45
N ALA A 50 -2.76 -1.31 -14.52
CA ALA A 50 -3.80 -1.96 -13.72
C ALA A 50 -4.94 -2.54 -14.57
N THR A 51 -5.09 -2.10 -15.82
CA THR A 51 -6.06 -2.68 -16.78
C THR A 51 -5.58 -3.99 -17.41
N TYR A 52 -4.35 -4.43 -17.13
CA TYR A 52 -3.74 -5.67 -17.65
C TYR A 52 -3.19 -6.56 -16.53
N PRO A 53 -4.04 -7.08 -15.63
CA PRO A 53 -3.56 -7.76 -14.42
C PRO A 53 -2.73 -9.03 -14.69
N GLU A 54 -3.03 -9.73 -15.78
CA GLU A 54 -2.27 -10.91 -16.21
C GLU A 54 -0.86 -10.54 -16.68
N ASP A 55 -0.73 -9.45 -17.44
CA ASP A 55 0.56 -8.92 -17.88
C ASP A 55 1.37 -8.45 -16.68
N VAL A 56 0.75 -7.75 -15.71
CA VAL A 56 1.44 -7.31 -14.47
C VAL A 56 1.98 -8.49 -13.68
N ARG A 57 1.18 -9.55 -13.50
CA ARG A 57 1.63 -10.77 -12.80
C ARG A 57 2.82 -11.43 -13.51
N ALA A 58 2.76 -11.54 -14.83
CA ALA A 58 3.85 -12.09 -15.64
C ALA A 58 5.11 -11.22 -15.55
N ALA A 59 4.97 -9.90 -15.66
CA ALA A 59 6.06 -8.94 -15.56
C ALA A 59 6.71 -8.93 -14.17
N ALA A 60 5.91 -9.01 -13.10
CA ALA A 60 6.41 -9.09 -11.74
C ALA A 60 7.19 -10.40 -11.49
N ALA A 61 6.72 -11.54 -12.01
CA ALA A 61 7.45 -12.79 -11.96
C ALA A 61 8.78 -12.71 -12.72
N TRP A 62 8.76 -12.13 -13.92
CA TRP A 62 9.96 -11.91 -14.73
C TRP A 62 10.96 -10.97 -14.03
N SER A 63 10.49 -9.87 -13.45
CA SER A 63 11.34 -8.91 -12.74
C SER A 63 12.02 -9.56 -11.52
N ARG A 64 11.30 -10.40 -10.76
CA ARG A 64 11.87 -11.18 -9.65
C ARG A 64 12.93 -12.19 -10.11
N ALA A 65 12.77 -12.76 -11.31
CA ALA A 65 13.76 -13.67 -11.89
C ALA A 65 15.01 -12.94 -12.45
N ASN A 66 14.93 -11.63 -12.67
CA ASN A 66 16.00 -10.81 -13.24
C ASN A 66 16.36 -9.61 -12.34
N PRO A 67 16.76 -9.83 -11.07
CA PRO A 67 16.95 -8.76 -10.09
C PRO A 67 18.10 -7.79 -10.39
N HIS A 68 18.98 -8.16 -11.33
CA HIS A 68 20.11 -7.35 -11.78
C HIS A 68 19.73 -6.37 -12.90
N LEU A 69 18.57 -6.54 -13.53
CA LEU A 69 18.06 -5.63 -14.55
C LEU A 69 17.17 -4.59 -13.87
N THR A 70 17.51 -3.31 -14.05
CA THR A 70 16.76 -2.18 -13.47
C THR A 70 16.65 -1.05 -14.48
N GLY A 71 15.77 -0.07 -14.21
CA GLY A 71 15.60 1.08 -15.11
C GLY A 71 15.22 0.65 -16.53
N GLU A 72 15.78 1.35 -17.53
CA GLU A 72 15.52 1.03 -18.94
C GLU A 72 16.11 -0.32 -19.39
N ASP A 73 17.17 -0.82 -18.77
CA ASP A 73 17.76 -2.12 -19.14
C ASP A 73 16.76 -3.27 -18.96
N ALA A 74 15.96 -3.22 -17.89
CA ALA A 74 14.88 -4.18 -17.66
C ALA A 74 13.79 -4.10 -18.74
N VAL A 75 13.43 -2.89 -19.16
CA VAL A 75 12.42 -2.65 -20.20
C VAL A 75 12.91 -3.18 -21.55
N HIS A 76 14.18 -2.91 -21.88
CA HIS A 76 14.81 -3.36 -23.12
C HIS A 76 14.95 -4.89 -23.17
N ALA A 77 15.35 -5.53 -22.07
CA ALA A 77 15.45 -6.98 -22.00
C ALA A 77 14.10 -7.70 -22.11
N ALA A 78 13.01 -7.04 -21.75
CA ALA A 78 11.64 -7.55 -21.87
C ALA A 78 10.90 -7.07 -23.13
N GLN A 79 11.60 -6.47 -24.10
CA GLN A 79 10.99 -5.88 -25.29
C GLN A 79 10.05 -6.84 -26.02
N ASP A 80 10.47 -8.10 -26.18
CA ASP A 80 9.73 -9.14 -26.91
C ASP A 80 8.57 -9.75 -26.13
N GLN A 81 8.39 -9.39 -24.85
CA GLN A 81 7.27 -9.86 -24.06
C GLN A 81 5.96 -9.29 -24.60
N PRO A 82 4.86 -10.05 -24.57
CA PRO A 82 3.59 -9.62 -25.15
C PRO A 82 2.83 -8.63 -24.25
N TRP A 83 3.47 -7.98 -23.28
CA TRP A 83 2.78 -7.12 -22.32
C TRP A 83 2.45 -5.76 -22.92
N ASP A 84 1.39 -5.12 -22.41
CA ASP A 84 1.11 -3.71 -22.75
C ASP A 84 2.31 -2.80 -22.41
N PRO A 85 2.60 -1.75 -23.20
CA PRO A 85 3.75 -0.89 -22.95
C PRO A 85 3.72 -0.20 -21.58
N SER A 86 2.54 0.03 -20.99
CA SER A 86 2.44 0.55 -19.62
C SER A 86 2.98 -0.45 -18.60
N VAL A 87 2.71 -1.75 -18.77
CA VAL A 87 3.25 -2.81 -17.92
C VAL A 87 4.76 -2.93 -18.11
N LYS A 88 5.25 -2.89 -19.36
CA LYS A 88 6.70 -2.87 -19.64
C LYS A 88 7.39 -1.69 -18.98
N SER A 89 6.77 -0.50 -19.02
CA SER A 89 7.32 0.70 -18.36
C SER A 89 7.53 0.49 -16.86
N LEU A 90 6.69 -0.33 -16.21
CA LEU A 90 6.81 -0.61 -14.79
C LEU A 90 7.96 -1.57 -14.43
N LEU A 91 8.61 -2.23 -15.41
CA LEU A 91 9.82 -3.02 -15.15
C LEU A 91 11.00 -2.17 -14.66
N ALA A 92 11.01 -0.89 -15.01
CA ALA A 92 11.95 0.07 -14.42
C ALA A 92 11.73 0.26 -12.91
N PHE A 93 10.54 -0.06 -12.41
CA PHE A 93 10.08 0.14 -11.03
C PHE A 93 9.69 -1.20 -10.36
N PRO A 94 10.65 -2.10 -10.12
CA PRO A 94 10.38 -3.47 -9.64
C PRO A 94 9.58 -3.50 -8.34
N GLU A 95 9.80 -2.56 -7.43
CA GLU A 95 9.01 -2.44 -6.19
C GLU A 95 7.54 -2.14 -6.47
N VAL A 96 7.22 -1.25 -7.43
CA VAL A 96 5.83 -0.96 -7.79
C VAL A 96 5.17 -2.21 -8.36
N LEU A 97 5.83 -2.89 -9.31
CA LEU A 97 5.32 -4.15 -9.87
C LEU A 97 5.09 -5.21 -8.79
N ALA A 98 6.03 -5.37 -7.86
CA ALA A 98 5.90 -6.33 -6.76
C ALA A 98 4.67 -6.03 -5.89
N ARG A 99 4.39 -4.76 -5.57
CA ARG A 99 3.21 -4.40 -4.75
C ARG A 99 1.90 -4.56 -5.48
N MET A 100 1.89 -4.30 -6.79
CA MET A 100 0.75 -4.59 -7.65
C MET A 100 0.46 -6.10 -7.65
N ASP A 101 1.47 -6.95 -7.87
CA ASP A 101 1.37 -8.43 -7.88
C ASP A 101 0.92 -9.01 -6.53
N GLU A 102 1.44 -8.46 -5.41
CA GLU A 102 1.03 -8.83 -4.06
C GLU A 102 -0.42 -8.40 -3.72
N SER A 103 -1.04 -7.53 -4.52
CA SER A 103 -2.36 -6.93 -4.28
C SER A 103 -3.34 -7.15 -5.45
N PRO A 104 -3.65 -8.41 -5.85
CA PRO A 104 -4.39 -8.71 -7.08
C PRO A 104 -5.81 -8.16 -7.10
N GLN A 105 -6.51 -8.14 -5.95
CA GLN A 105 -7.86 -7.56 -5.85
C GLN A 105 -7.82 -6.04 -6.05
N TRP A 106 -6.90 -5.35 -5.37
CA TRP A 106 -6.71 -3.91 -5.51
C TRP A 106 -6.38 -3.52 -6.96
N MET A 107 -5.51 -4.30 -7.62
CA MET A 107 -5.14 -4.04 -9.01
C MET A 107 -6.35 -4.20 -9.94
N THR A 108 -7.13 -5.26 -9.74
CA THR A 108 -8.36 -5.51 -10.52
C THR A 108 -9.37 -4.39 -10.32
N ASP A 109 -9.61 -3.99 -9.07
CA ASP A 109 -10.53 -2.91 -8.74
C ASP A 109 -10.06 -1.56 -9.31
N LEU A 110 -8.76 -1.27 -9.27
CA LEU A 110 -8.15 -0.08 -9.84
C LEU A 110 -8.33 -0.04 -11.36
N GLY A 111 -8.02 -1.14 -12.05
CA GLY A 111 -8.21 -1.24 -13.49
C GLY A 111 -9.68 -1.07 -13.89
N GLN A 112 -10.60 -1.71 -13.15
CA GLN A 112 -12.05 -1.56 -13.37
C GLN A 112 -12.53 -0.12 -13.16
N ALA A 113 -12.14 0.51 -12.04
CA ALA A 113 -12.49 1.90 -11.75
C ALA A 113 -11.94 2.85 -12.82
N PHE A 114 -10.71 2.64 -13.27
CA PHE A 114 -10.10 3.44 -14.32
C PHE A 114 -10.81 3.30 -15.67
N LEU A 115 -11.17 2.08 -16.08
CA LEU A 115 -11.91 1.86 -17.33
C LEU A 115 -13.34 2.41 -17.28
N ALA A 116 -14.04 2.24 -16.16
CA ALA A 116 -15.45 2.61 -16.02
C ALA A 116 -15.65 4.10 -15.70
N GLN A 117 -14.72 4.71 -14.95
CA GLN A 117 -14.92 6.00 -14.29
C GLN A 117 -13.67 6.89 -14.28
N GLU A 118 -12.86 6.86 -15.35
CA GLU A 118 -11.62 7.63 -15.48
C GLU A 118 -11.71 9.08 -14.94
N PRO A 119 -12.76 9.89 -15.26
CA PRO A 119 -12.83 11.25 -14.73
C PRO A 119 -12.91 11.33 -13.20
N HIS A 120 -13.67 10.43 -12.56
CA HIS A 120 -13.81 10.39 -11.10
C HIS A 120 -12.53 9.88 -10.42
N VAL A 121 -11.81 8.97 -11.09
CA VAL A 121 -10.47 8.54 -10.64
C VAL A 121 -9.51 9.73 -10.59
N MET A 122 -9.45 10.54 -11.65
CA MET A 122 -8.57 11.71 -11.70
C MET A 122 -8.95 12.77 -10.65
N GLU A 123 -10.25 13.03 -10.48
CA GLU A 123 -10.74 13.95 -9.45
C GLU A 123 -10.41 13.49 -8.03
N THR A 124 -10.52 12.18 -7.79
CA THR A 124 -10.19 11.58 -6.50
C THR A 124 -8.70 11.72 -6.18
N VAL A 125 -7.81 11.49 -7.16
CA VAL A 125 -6.38 11.76 -6.99
C VAL A 125 -6.15 13.22 -6.61
N GLN A 126 -6.81 14.16 -7.28
CA GLN A 126 -6.72 15.59 -6.96
C GLN A 126 -7.25 15.93 -5.56
N GLY A 127 -8.34 15.30 -5.13
CA GLY A 127 -8.86 15.43 -3.76
C GLY A 127 -7.85 14.96 -2.71
N LEU A 128 -7.24 13.80 -2.94
CA LEU A 128 -6.19 13.22 -2.09
C LEU A 128 -4.95 14.12 -2.05
N ARG A 129 -4.49 14.64 -3.20
CA ARG A 129 -3.36 15.58 -3.25
C ARG A 129 -3.63 16.87 -2.48
N ARG A 130 -4.84 17.45 -2.58
CA ARG A 130 -5.23 18.62 -1.77
C ARG A 130 -5.23 18.32 -0.28
N ARG A 131 -5.68 17.13 0.14
CA ARG A 131 -5.63 16.71 1.55
C ARG A 131 -4.20 16.53 2.04
N ALA A 132 -3.33 15.93 1.24
CA ALA A 132 -1.91 15.81 1.56
C ALA A 132 -1.22 17.18 1.63
N GLN A 133 -1.61 18.13 0.75
CA GLN A 133 -1.14 19.51 0.81
C GLN A 133 -1.55 20.19 2.12
N ALA A 134 -2.83 20.10 2.48
CA ALA A 134 -3.37 20.66 3.71
C ALA A 134 -2.75 20.04 4.97
N SER A 135 -2.32 18.77 4.89
CA SER A 135 -1.67 18.05 5.99
C SER A 135 -0.15 18.23 6.05
N GLY A 136 0.45 18.95 5.07
CA GLY A 136 1.89 19.22 5.02
C GLY A 136 2.77 18.08 4.50
N TYR A 137 2.18 17.00 3.97
CA TYR A 137 2.91 15.80 3.50
C TYR A 137 3.13 15.72 2.00
N LEU A 138 2.65 16.70 1.22
CA LEU A 138 2.74 16.66 -0.23
C LEU A 138 4.16 16.96 -0.77
N GLN A 139 4.98 17.72 -0.02
CA GLN A 139 6.30 18.14 -0.47
C GLN A 139 7.40 17.24 0.09
N ASN A 140 8.41 16.95 -0.73
CA ASN A 140 9.68 16.34 -0.32
C ASN A 140 10.82 16.80 -1.26
N ASP A 141 12.06 16.54 -0.88
CA ASP A 141 13.26 17.00 -1.61
C ASP A 141 13.44 16.35 -3.00
N GLN A 142 12.70 15.29 -3.31
CA GLN A 142 12.84 14.51 -4.54
C GLN A 142 11.76 14.83 -5.59
N THR A 143 10.67 15.49 -5.19
CA THR A 143 9.55 15.83 -6.07
C THR A 143 9.27 17.33 -6.11
N SER A 144 9.12 17.88 -7.31
CA SER A 144 8.61 19.21 -7.58
C SER A 144 7.07 19.18 -7.61
N VAL A 145 6.43 19.77 -6.62
CA VAL A 145 4.98 20.01 -6.61
C VAL A 145 4.70 21.33 -7.34
N ARG A 146 3.87 21.31 -8.38
CA ARG A 146 3.51 22.48 -9.18
C ARG A 146 2.00 22.70 -9.16
N GLN A 147 1.57 23.95 -9.05
CA GLN A 147 0.17 24.32 -9.23
C GLN A 147 -0.07 24.65 -10.71
N GLU A 148 -0.92 23.86 -11.36
CA GLU A 148 -1.36 24.07 -12.74
C GLU A 148 -2.83 24.53 -12.70
N GLY A 149 -3.02 25.84 -12.50
CA GLY A 149 -4.34 26.41 -12.19
C GLY A 149 -4.85 25.92 -10.83
N THR A 150 -5.91 25.11 -10.84
CA THR A 150 -6.50 24.50 -9.63
C THR A 150 -6.00 23.07 -9.39
N TYR A 151 -5.14 22.55 -10.26
CA TYR A 151 -4.60 21.21 -10.19
C TYR A 151 -3.20 21.18 -9.58
N ILE A 152 -2.88 20.04 -8.96
CA ILE A 152 -1.61 19.82 -8.26
C ILE A 152 -0.88 18.77 -9.09
N ALA A 153 0.14 19.16 -9.83
CA ALA A 153 0.98 18.25 -10.59
C ALA A 153 2.23 17.88 -9.78
N ILE A 154 2.62 16.61 -9.78
CA ILE A 154 3.83 16.13 -9.09
C ILE A 154 4.81 15.66 -10.15
N TYR A 155 5.96 16.31 -10.23
CA TYR A 155 7.04 15.93 -11.13
C TYR A 155 8.30 15.54 -10.34
N PRO A 156 9.16 14.68 -10.89
CA PRO A 156 10.51 14.55 -10.38
C PRO A 156 11.25 15.89 -10.47
N VAL A 157 12.09 16.21 -9.48
CA VAL A 157 12.94 17.42 -9.54
C VAL A 157 13.91 17.34 -10.73
N ARG A 158 14.46 16.14 -10.96
CA ARG A 158 15.29 15.82 -12.13
C ARG A 158 14.52 14.81 -12.99
N PRO A 159 14.13 15.15 -14.23
CA PRO A 159 13.29 14.27 -15.06
C PRO A 159 13.84 12.86 -15.25
N GLN A 160 15.16 12.67 -15.18
CA GLN A 160 15.81 11.37 -15.35
C GLN A 160 15.80 10.50 -14.08
N PHE A 161 15.49 11.05 -12.90
CA PHE A 161 15.54 10.31 -11.64
C PHE A 161 14.17 10.28 -11.00
N ILE A 162 13.54 9.11 -11.05
CA ILE A 162 12.23 8.90 -10.46
C ILE A 162 12.42 8.31 -9.07
N TYR A 163 11.83 8.97 -8.08
CA TYR A 163 11.69 8.44 -6.73
C TYR A 163 10.26 8.01 -6.54
N VAL A 164 10.05 6.72 -6.29
CA VAL A 164 8.72 6.20 -5.96
C VAL A 164 8.53 6.32 -4.45
N PRO A 165 7.67 7.26 -3.98
CA PRO A 165 7.49 7.45 -2.55
C PRO A 165 6.76 6.24 -1.96
N TYR A 166 7.20 5.78 -0.79
CA TYR A 166 6.36 5.01 0.11
C TYR A 166 5.86 5.94 1.21
N TYR A 167 4.58 5.85 1.53
CA TYR A 167 3.94 6.60 2.61
C TYR A 167 2.79 5.82 3.20
N ASP A 168 2.39 6.15 4.43
CA ASP A 168 1.18 5.61 5.04
C ASP A 168 -0.03 6.51 4.70
N PRO A 169 -1.02 6.02 3.92
CA PRO A 169 -2.22 6.79 3.62
C PRO A 169 -3.01 7.28 4.83
N LEU A 170 -2.93 6.57 5.97
CA LEU A 170 -3.63 6.96 7.19
C LEU A 170 -2.95 8.14 7.90
N VAL A 171 -1.76 8.53 7.46
CA VAL A 171 -0.99 9.64 8.00
C VAL A 171 -1.00 10.82 7.04
N VAL A 172 -0.64 10.60 5.76
CA VAL A 172 -0.36 11.72 4.84
C VAL A 172 -1.59 12.54 4.46
N TYR A 173 -2.79 11.95 4.53
CA TYR A 173 -4.04 12.64 4.23
C TYR A 173 -4.71 13.27 5.46
N GLY A 174 -4.00 13.31 6.59
CA GLY A 174 -4.54 13.66 7.90
C GLY A 174 -5.42 12.54 8.46
N GLY A 175 -6.39 12.88 9.30
CA GLY A 175 -7.35 11.91 9.82
C GLY A 175 -8.17 11.28 8.70
N TRP A 176 -8.02 9.97 8.49
CA TRP A 176 -8.76 9.24 7.46
C TRP A 176 -10.28 9.29 7.74
N TRP A 177 -11.04 9.83 6.79
CA TRP A 177 -12.45 10.22 6.99
C TRP A 177 -13.46 9.15 6.59
N TRP A 178 -13.00 8.00 6.09
CA TRP A 178 -13.85 6.84 5.79
C TRP A 178 -13.53 5.66 6.72
N PRO A 179 -14.15 5.57 7.92
CA PRO A 179 -13.87 4.50 8.87
C PRO A 179 -14.08 3.09 8.31
N ALA A 180 -15.08 2.92 7.45
CA ALA A 180 -15.44 1.64 6.82
C ALA A 180 -14.61 1.31 5.56
N TYR A 181 -13.94 2.28 4.96
CA TYR A 181 -13.20 2.12 3.70
C TYR A 181 -11.75 2.50 3.91
N ARG A 182 -10.94 1.54 4.36
CA ARG A 182 -9.52 1.76 4.65
C ARG A 182 -8.67 1.58 3.38
N PRO A 183 -7.63 2.42 3.18
CA PRO A 183 -6.69 2.23 2.08
C PRO A 183 -5.96 0.90 2.17
N VAL A 184 -5.50 0.41 1.02
CA VAL A 184 -4.62 -0.75 0.99
C VAL A 184 -3.28 -0.39 1.62
N TYR A 185 -2.86 -1.22 2.57
CA TYR A 185 -1.55 -1.09 3.19
C TYR A 185 -0.54 -1.94 2.44
N TRP A 186 0.37 -1.28 1.73
CA TRP A 186 1.52 -1.93 1.14
C TRP A 186 2.64 -2.12 2.14
N ARG A 187 3.39 -3.21 1.97
CA ARG A 187 4.64 -3.42 2.70
C ARG A 187 5.57 -2.23 2.41
N PRO A 188 6.14 -1.58 3.44
CA PRO A 188 7.09 -0.50 3.25
C PRO A 188 8.26 -0.92 2.36
N TRP A 189 8.67 -0.03 1.45
CA TRP A 189 9.95 -0.11 0.76
C TRP A 189 10.76 1.16 1.02
N ARG A 190 12.07 1.09 0.76
CA ARG A 190 12.93 2.26 0.80
C ARG A 190 12.91 2.91 -0.58
N PRO A 191 12.45 4.17 -0.72
CA PRO A 191 12.55 4.88 -1.98
C PRO A 191 14.00 4.94 -2.44
N ALA A 192 14.25 4.50 -3.67
CA ALA A 192 15.54 4.57 -4.33
C ALA A 192 15.38 5.29 -5.66
N PRO A 193 16.38 6.08 -6.10
CA PRO A 193 16.35 6.70 -7.41
C PRO A 193 16.38 5.61 -8.50
N VAL A 194 15.43 5.67 -9.42
CA VAL A 194 15.48 4.92 -10.68
C VAL A 194 15.85 5.87 -11.79
N PHE A 195 16.93 5.56 -12.51
CA PHE A 195 17.31 6.30 -13.71
C PHE A 195 16.46 5.85 -14.90
N VAL A 196 15.85 6.80 -15.59
CA VAL A 196 15.16 6.63 -16.87
C VAL A 196 15.48 7.80 -17.78
N SER A 197 15.38 7.63 -19.09
CA SER A 197 15.54 8.76 -20.02
C SER A 197 14.42 9.78 -19.84
N ALA A 198 14.68 11.05 -20.14
CA ALA A 198 13.67 12.10 -20.04
C ALA A 198 12.45 11.86 -20.97
N THR A 199 12.61 11.01 -21.98
CA THR A 199 11.54 10.63 -22.93
C THR A 199 10.95 9.24 -22.65
N PHE A 200 11.28 8.62 -21.52
CA PHE A 200 10.88 7.26 -21.17
C PHE A 200 9.36 7.07 -21.07
N PHE A 201 8.65 7.97 -20.38
CA PHE A 201 7.20 7.81 -20.20
C PHE A 201 6.44 8.23 -21.45
N PHE A 202 5.61 7.33 -21.97
CA PHE A 202 4.77 7.59 -23.14
C PHE A 202 3.41 8.21 -22.80
N GLY A 203 2.94 7.99 -21.57
CA GLY A 203 1.68 8.51 -21.03
C GLY A 203 1.89 9.68 -20.08
N ALA A 204 0.90 10.57 -20.00
CA ALA A 204 0.80 11.65 -19.03
C ALA A 204 -0.65 11.82 -18.56
N VAL A 205 -0.84 12.38 -17.37
CA VAL A 205 -2.17 12.76 -16.89
C VAL A 205 -2.54 14.12 -17.46
N ASP A 206 -3.68 14.22 -18.14
CA ASP A 206 -4.29 15.50 -18.51
C ASP A 206 -5.34 15.86 -17.44
N TRP A 207 -4.93 16.67 -16.45
CA TRP A 207 -5.79 17.06 -15.33
C TRP A 207 -7.03 17.85 -15.77
N HIS A 208 -6.89 18.70 -16.79
CA HIS A 208 -8.00 19.52 -17.29
C HIS A 208 -9.07 18.67 -17.96
N ARG A 209 -8.66 17.67 -18.75
CA ARG A 209 -9.58 16.77 -19.45
C ARG A 209 -9.89 15.49 -18.68
N ARG A 210 -9.32 15.32 -17.49
CA ARG A 210 -9.52 14.21 -16.55
C ARG A 210 -9.34 12.84 -17.21
N HIS A 211 -8.24 12.66 -17.94
CA HIS A 211 -7.87 11.36 -18.53
C HIS A 211 -6.35 11.20 -18.71
N VAL A 212 -5.89 9.98 -18.95
CA VAL A 212 -4.51 9.71 -19.38
C VAL A 212 -4.40 9.88 -20.89
N THR A 213 -3.38 10.61 -21.33
CA THR A 213 -3.09 10.86 -22.74
C THR A 213 -1.69 10.35 -23.10
N VAL A 214 -1.56 9.83 -24.32
CA VAL A 214 -0.32 9.38 -24.92
C VAL A 214 0.35 10.61 -25.54
N VAL A 215 1.42 11.06 -24.90
CA VAL A 215 2.13 12.30 -25.25
C VAL A 215 3.36 12.06 -26.14
N ARG A 216 3.87 10.83 -26.16
CA ARG A 216 5.03 10.44 -26.98
C ARG A 216 5.06 8.93 -27.17
N GLN A 217 5.96 8.45 -28.02
CA GLN A 217 6.24 7.03 -28.19
C GLN A 217 7.76 6.82 -28.14
N PRO A 218 8.35 6.43 -27.00
CA PRO A 218 9.76 6.06 -26.91
C PRO A 218 10.06 4.79 -27.73
N LYS A 219 11.34 4.48 -27.92
CA LYS A 219 11.78 3.35 -28.77
C LYS A 219 11.11 2.02 -28.39
N PHE A 220 11.00 1.71 -27.10
CA PHE A 220 10.37 0.46 -26.65
C PHE A 220 8.87 0.39 -26.99
N VAL A 221 8.16 1.53 -27.04
CA VAL A 221 6.75 1.60 -27.48
C VAL A 221 6.65 1.50 -28.99
N GLN A 222 7.54 2.15 -29.74
CA GLN A 222 7.54 2.09 -31.21
C GLN A 222 7.87 0.68 -31.73
N ALA A 223 8.75 -0.04 -31.02
CA ALA A 223 9.11 -1.41 -31.32
C ALA A 223 8.15 -2.44 -30.71
N ASP A 224 7.08 -1.99 -30.05
CA ASP A 224 6.10 -2.90 -29.45
C ASP A 224 5.14 -3.44 -30.52
N ARG A 225 4.68 -4.67 -30.31
CA ARG A 225 3.60 -5.26 -31.13
C ARG A 225 2.24 -4.66 -30.73
N VAL A 226 2.09 -4.23 -29.48
CA VAL A 226 0.90 -3.55 -28.97
C VAL A 226 1.00 -2.06 -29.31
N HIS A 227 0.23 -1.63 -30.30
CA HIS A 227 0.25 -0.25 -30.77
C HIS A 227 -0.55 0.65 -29.84
N VAL A 228 0.04 1.78 -29.47
CA VAL A 228 -0.59 2.82 -28.65
C VAL A 228 -0.71 4.10 -29.48
N SER A 229 -1.93 4.57 -29.72
CA SER A 229 -2.18 5.77 -30.53
C SER A 229 -1.96 7.06 -29.73
N PRO A 230 -1.44 8.15 -30.35
CA PRO A 230 -1.40 9.47 -29.73
C PRO A 230 -2.78 9.98 -29.31
N GLY A 231 -2.83 10.81 -28.27
CA GLY A 231 -4.07 11.36 -27.71
C GLY A 231 -4.60 10.54 -26.53
N ARG A 232 -5.91 10.61 -26.24
CA ARG A 232 -6.49 9.92 -25.09
C ARG A 232 -6.17 8.42 -25.14
N TRP A 233 -5.52 7.92 -24.09
CA TRP A 233 -5.20 6.51 -23.96
C TRP A 233 -6.47 5.67 -23.91
N ARG A 234 -6.40 4.47 -24.49
CA ARG A 234 -7.50 3.50 -24.49
C ARG A 234 -6.93 2.11 -24.28
N HIS A 235 -7.64 1.31 -23.49
CA HIS A 235 -7.38 -0.11 -23.35
C HIS A 235 -7.50 -0.82 -24.70
N ALA A 236 -6.61 -1.76 -24.97
CA ALA A 236 -6.58 -2.51 -26.22
C ALA A 236 -7.84 -3.39 -26.36
N THR A 237 -8.61 -3.21 -27.44
CA THR A 237 -9.90 -3.89 -27.64
C THR A 237 -9.77 -5.41 -27.84
N ASN A 238 -8.58 -5.89 -28.22
CA ASN A 238 -8.26 -7.30 -28.38
C ASN A 238 -7.73 -7.96 -27.09
N ARG A 239 -7.73 -7.23 -25.97
CA ARG A 239 -7.32 -7.73 -24.65
C ARG A 239 -8.53 -7.86 -23.73
N PRO A 240 -8.54 -8.88 -22.85
CA PRO A 240 -9.59 -8.98 -21.85
C PRO A 240 -9.44 -7.84 -20.84
N ALA A 241 -10.53 -7.10 -20.64
CA ALA A 241 -10.63 -6.18 -19.52
C ALA A 241 -10.48 -6.96 -18.18
N PRO A 242 -9.97 -6.32 -17.12
CA PRO A 242 -9.89 -6.94 -15.80
C PRO A 242 -11.28 -7.43 -15.40
N SER A 243 -11.44 -8.67 -14.98
CA SER A 243 -12.76 -9.18 -14.55
C SER A 243 -12.63 -9.79 -13.17
N VAL A 244 -13.57 -9.44 -12.30
CA VAL A 244 -13.72 -10.10 -11.02
C VAL A 244 -14.45 -11.41 -11.28
N ARG A 245 -13.86 -12.55 -10.89
CA ARG A 245 -14.69 -13.74 -10.61
C ARG A 245 -15.64 -13.31 -9.50
N PRO A 246 -16.98 -13.35 -9.66
CA PRO A 246 -17.91 -12.83 -8.68
C PRO A 246 -17.52 -13.38 -7.31
N HIS A 247 -16.98 -12.51 -6.47
CA HIS A 247 -16.71 -12.84 -5.10
C HIS A 247 -18.10 -13.02 -4.49
N ALA A 248 -18.46 -14.25 -4.11
CA ALA A 248 -19.68 -14.49 -3.37
C ALA A 248 -19.73 -13.47 -2.23
N ALA A 249 -20.81 -12.69 -2.14
CA ALA A 249 -20.91 -11.59 -1.20
C ALA A 249 -20.62 -12.13 0.21
N VAL A 250 -19.44 -11.84 0.74
CA VAL A 250 -19.12 -12.15 2.12
C VAL A 250 -19.95 -11.18 2.96
N PRO A 251 -20.85 -11.66 3.84
CA PRO A 251 -21.64 -10.80 4.71
C PRO A 251 -20.74 -9.80 5.43
N GLU A 252 -21.20 -8.57 5.67
CA GLU A 252 -20.39 -7.49 6.29
C GLU A 252 -19.65 -7.97 7.55
N ALA A 253 -20.33 -8.76 8.39
CA ALA A 253 -19.78 -9.37 9.60
C ALA A 253 -18.66 -10.40 9.38
N LYS A 254 -18.51 -10.90 8.15
CA LYS A 254 -17.50 -11.88 7.72
C LYS A 254 -16.46 -11.26 6.77
N ARG A 255 -16.64 -10.00 6.35
CA ARG A 255 -15.66 -9.29 5.54
C ARG A 255 -14.39 -9.11 6.39
N GLN A 256 -13.37 -9.89 6.08
CA GLN A 256 -12.04 -9.61 6.60
C GLN A 256 -11.54 -8.34 5.89
N PRO A 257 -10.79 -7.46 6.58
CA PRO A 257 -10.13 -6.34 5.90
C PRO A 257 -9.34 -6.89 4.72
N ILE A 258 -9.38 -6.19 3.58
CA ILE A 258 -8.84 -6.66 2.28
C ILE A 258 -7.38 -7.11 2.38
N VAL A 259 -6.63 -6.71 3.42
CA VAL A 259 -5.36 -7.33 3.80
C VAL A 259 -5.24 -7.40 5.33
N ARG A 260 -4.98 -8.59 5.87
CA ARG A 260 -4.50 -8.78 7.26
C ARG A 260 -2.98 -8.57 7.27
N SER A 261 -2.51 -7.34 7.12
CA SER A 261 -1.14 -7.03 7.53
C SER A 261 -1.13 -7.06 9.05
N LEU A 262 -0.66 -8.18 9.61
CA LEU A 262 -0.21 -8.20 11.00
C LEU A 262 0.77 -7.03 11.16
N PRO A 263 0.59 -6.16 12.16
CA PRO A 263 1.64 -5.23 12.54
C PRO A 263 2.92 -6.05 12.76
N PRO A 264 4.13 -5.54 12.41
CA PRO A 264 5.36 -6.19 12.83
C PRO A 264 5.23 -6.41 14.34
N ALA A 265 5.43 -7.66 14.77
CA ALA A 265 5.41 -7.98 16.19
C ALA A 265 6.43 -7.06 16.85
N VAL A 266 5.95 -6.03 17.55
CA VAL A 266 6.78 -5.29 18.49
C VAL A 266 7.12 -6.34 19.52
N ARG A 267 8.34 -6.89 19.41
CA ARG A 267 8.91 -7.73 20.44
C ARG A 267 9.12 -6.80 21.63
N VAL A 268 8.08 -6.69 22.46
CA VAL A 268 8.24 -6.15 23.81
C VAL A 268 9.12 -7.17 24.49
N GLU A 269 10.42 -6.89 24.48
CA GLU A 269 11.40 -7.61 25.27
C GLU A 269 10.94 -7.45 26.72
N SER A 270 10.28 -8.49 27.24
CA SER A 270 9.93 -8.53 28.65
C SER A 270 11.24 -8.40 29.40
N PRO A 271 11.38 -7.47 30.37
CA PRO A 271 12.63 -7.31 31.10
C PRO A 271 13.03 -8.68 31.65
N ARG A 272 14.20 -9.16 31.23
CA ARG A 272 14.80 -10.41 31.70
C ARG A 272 14.69 -10.40 33.22
N ARG A 273 13.84 -11.28 33.77
CA ARG A 273 13.90 -11.62 35.19
C ARG A 273 15.26 -12.26 35.41
N GLU A 274 16.17 -11.46 35.94
CA GLU A 274 17.44 -11.90 36.47
C GLU A 274 17.14 -13.04 37.44
N HIS A 275 17.52 -14.26 37.05
CA HIS A 275 17.38 -15.43 37.89
C HIS A 275 18.41 -15.29 39.01
N ARG A 276 17.97 -14.75 40.15
CA ARG A 276 18.74 -14.78 41.38
C ARG A 276 18.90 -16.26 41.77
N PRO A 277 20.11 -16.81 41.88
CA PRO A 277 20.29 -18.20 42.24
C PRO A 277 19.79 -18.40 43.68
N VAL A 278 18.83 -19.31 43.84
CA VAL A 278 18.38 -19.78 45.15
C VAL A 278 19.53 -20.62 45.74
N GLN A 279 20.24 -20.06 46.71
CA GLN A 279 21.21 -20.82 47.51
C GLN A 279 20.47 -21.95 48.22
N SER A 280 20.86 -23.18 47.93
CA SER A 280 20.32 -24.39 48.57
C SER A 280 20.85 -24.46 50.00
N ALA A 281 19.95 -24.46 50.98
CA ALA A 281 20.30 -24.64 52.39
C ALA A 281 20.82 -26.09 52.65
N PRO A 282 21.82 -26.30 53.54
CA PRO A 282 22.36 -27.63 53.82
C PRO A 282 21.37 -28.51 54.61
N ARG A 283 21.32 -29.81 54.27
CA ARG A 283 20.55 -30.84 55.01
C ARG A 283 21.12 -31.05 56.43
N PRO A 284 20.28 -31.24 57.47
CA PRO A 284 20.76 -31.51 58.82
C PRO A 284 21.15 -32.99 59.00
N GLN A 285 22.29 -33.23 59.67
CA GLN A 285 22.74 -34.54 60.15
C GLN A 285 22.04 -34.90 61.47
N PRO A 286 21.71 -36.18 61.72
CA PRO A 286 21.09 -36.61 62.97
C PRO A 286 22.15 -37.00 64.01
N GLY A 287 22.16 -36.31 65.16
CA GLY A 287 22.93 -36.77 66.32
C GLY A 287 23.14 -35.70 67.39
N ALA A 288 22.79 -36.05 68.63
CA ALA A 288 23.02 -35.36 69.90
C ALA A 288 21.97 -34.33 70.39
N GLN A 289 21.24 -34.75 71.43
CA GLN A 289 20.51 -33.96 72.43
C GLN A 289 21.26 -34.15 73.78
N PRO A 290 20.95 -33.41 74.85
CA PRO A 290 20.72 -31.96 74.99
C PRO A 290 21.51 -31.38 76.19
N GLU A 291 21.87 -30.10 76.20
CA GLU A 291 22.16 -29.41 77.47
C GLU A 291 21.56 -28.00 77.56
N ARG A 292 21.00 -27.74 78.74
CA ARG A 292 20.22 -26.58 79.17
C ARG A 292 21.15 -25.46 79.66
N ARG A 293 20.73 -24.21 79.44
CA ARG A 293 20.89 -22.98 80.27
C ARG A 293 20.88 -21.78 79.33
N ALA A 294 20.42 -20.57 79.66
CA ALA A 294 19.56 -19.98 80.66
C ALA A 294 19.44 -18.50 80.22
N ASP A 295 18.29 -17.89 80.44
CA ASP A 295 17.99 -16.45 80.59
C ASP A 295 18.93 -15.38 79.99
N HIS A 296 18.35 -14.41 79.29
CA HIS A 296 18.26 -13.03 79.83
C HIS A 296 17.26 -12.13 79.07
N ARG A 297 16.43 -11.44 79.87
CA ARG A 297 15.47 -10.39 79.55
C ARG A 297 16.14 -9.06 79.14
N ARG A 298 15.48 -8.27 78.28
CA ARG A 298 15.15 -6.82 78.46
C ARG A 298 14.50 -6.27 77.17
N ALA A 299 13.21 -5.93 77.16
CA ALA A 299 12.55 -4.68 77.60
C ALA A 299 12.76 -3.49 76.63
N GLU A 300 11.67 -3.09 75.94
CA GLU A 300 11.01 -1.76 75.99
C GLU A 300 11.63 -0.72 75.02
N LYS A 301 10.92 0.10 74.22
CA LYS A 301 9.77 1.02 74.46
C LYS A 301 9.29 1.52 73.07
N ARG A 302 8.03 1.37 72.64
CA ARG A 302 6.90 2.33 72.70
C ARG A 302 7.26 3.83 72.65
N GLN A 303 6.83 4.56 71.59
CA GLN A 303 5.88 5.72 71.63
C GLN A 303 5.90 6.59 70.33
N GLN A 304 4.76 6.66 69.63
CA GLN A 304 4.18 7.89 69.01
C GLN A 304 3.55 8.76 70.12
N PRO A 305 3.08 10.04 69.97
CA PRO A 305 2.38 10.66 68.80
C PRO A 305 2.43 12.23 68.64
N GLY A 306 1.65 12.78 67.68
CA GLY A 306 0.88 14.06 67.79
C GLY A 306 1.41 15.28 67.00
N ARG A 307 0.71 15.81 65.99
CA ARG A 307 -0.46 16.76 65.95
C ARG A 307 -0.13 18.26 66.22
N ARG A 308 -0.53 19.14 65.26
CA ARG A 308 -1.22 20.47 65.36
C ARG A 308 -0.95 21.29 64.07
N GLU A 309 -1.95 21.64 63.24
CA GLU A 309 -2.99 22.70 63.33
C GLU A 309 -2.55 24.12 62.91
N ALA A 310 -3.16 24.56 61.78
CA ALA A 310 -3.79 25.85 61.44
C ALA A 310 -3.18 27.23 61.77
N HIS A 311 -3.14 28.12 60.75
CA HIS A 311 -3.53 29.56 60.73
C HIS A 311 -3.40 30.04 59.25
N SER A 312 -4.45 30.44 58.50
CA SER A 312 -5.38 31.60 58.56
C SER A 312 -4.77 32.98 58.28
N ARG A 313 -5.20 33.59 57.14
CA ARG A 313 -5.57 35.01 56.85
C ARG A 313 -5.23 35.36 55.38
N ARG A 314 -6.20 35.66 54.48
CA ARG A 314 -6.88 36.97 54.23
C ARG A 314 -5.87 38.14 54.19
N ASP A 315 -5.81 39.04 53.20
CA ASP A 315 -6.87 39.78 52.49
C ASP A 315 -6.19 40.55 51.31
N ARG A 316 -6.83 40.66 50.14
CA ARG A 316 -7.36 41.89 49.49
C ARG A 316 -6.50 42.67 48.48
N ARG A 317 -7.17 42.84 47.32
CA ARG A 317 -7.32 44.03 46.45
C ARG A 317 -6.15 44.47 45.56
N GLY A 318 -6.54 44.74 44.30
CA GLY A 318 -5.76 45.28 43.19
C GLY A 318 -6.40 44.82 41.91
#